data_AF-A0A5K7S446-F1
#
_entry.id   AF-A0A5K7S446-F1
#
_cell.length_a   1.000
_cell.length_b   1.000
_cell.length_c   1.000
_cell.angle_alpha   90.00
_cell.angle_beta   90.00
_cell.angle_gamma   90.00
#
_symmetry.space_group_name_H-M   'P 1'
#
loop_
_entity.id
_entity.type
_entity.pdbx_description
1 polymer ?
#
loop_
_entity_poly.entity_id
_entity_poly.type
_entity_poly.pdbx_seq_one_letter_code
_entity_poly.pdbx_strand_id
1 'polypeptide(L)'
;MKIFHLFAFVILGIFLTGCATIPKQSASLSEELGYKLTNIEQSHVQLLHNFFEQKRNTVEEFIVEEWIPVYSEQYFSKPSVENKWNEIVSSGNKEDRLKFITIVGPVLLNQINEQRQKLLQPLNDLEKEIEQKIRNEYNSARSINNALTSFLQSAVKVEENRSRYLEMLGVTDQKINEAIDTTDQLVKDLVKVGENAEDKTEKVNSFLSKMEEFKKKINTTTK
;
A
#
# COMPACT_ATOMS: atom_id res chain seq x y z
N MET A 1 -45.38 11.12 31.34
CA MET A 1 -44.72 9.84 30.97
C MET A 1 -45.01 9.39 29.54
N LYS A 2 -46.26 9.44 29.03
CA LYS A 2 -46.60 9.01 27.65
C LYS A 2 -45.92 9.82 26.52
N ILE A 3 -45.76 11.14 26.69
CA ILE A 3 -45.10 12.03 25.70
C ILE A 3 -43.59 11.76 25.62
N PHE A 4 -42.95 11.39 26.73
CA PHE A 4 -41.51 11.06 26.76
C PHE A 4 -41.21 9.73 26.06
N HIS A 5 -42.11 8.74 26.19
CA HIS A 5 -42.02 7.50 25.42
C HIS A 5 -42.32 7.69 23.94
N LEU A 6 -43.23 8.60 23.57
CA LEU A 6 -43.50 8.93 22.17
C LEU A 6 -42.29 9.60 21.49
N PHE A 7 -41.62 10.53 22.18
CA PHE A 7 -40.39 11.16 21.69
C PHE A 7 -39.21 10.18 21.57
N ALA A 8 -39.06 9.26 22.52
CA ALA A 8 -38.04 8.22 22.46
C ALA A 8 -38.26 7.25 21.28
N PHE A 9 -39.52 6.92 20.95
CA PHE A 9 -39.85 6.07 19.80
C PHE A 9 -39.60 6.76 18.45
N VAL A 10 -39.85 8.07 18.36
CA VAL A 10 -39.57 8.86 17.16
C VAL A 10 -38.07 9.05 16.94
N ILE A 11 -37.29 9.28 18.00
CA ILE A 11 -35.82 9.40 17.92
C ILE A 11 -35.18 8.06 17.51
N LEU A 12 -35.68 6.92 18.02
CA LEU A 12 -35.21 5.60 17.64
C LEU A 12 -35.48 5.25 16.16
N GLY A 13 -36.55 5.82 15.57
CA GLY A 13 -36.87 5.65 14.15
C GLY A 13 -35.93 6.39 13.20
N ILE A 14 -35.34 7.51 13.62
CA ILE A 14 -34.45 8.34 12.77
C ILE A 14 -33.06 7.68 12.59
N PHE A 15 -32.61 6.86 13.54
CA PHE A 15 -31.31 6.16 13.43
C PHE A 15 -31.32 4.94 12.51
N LEU A 16 -32.49 4.48 12.05
CA LEU A 16 -32.61 3.29 11.20
C LEU A 16 -32.69 3.60 9.69
N THR A 17 -32.80 4.87 9.28
CA THR A 17 -32.89 5.27 7.86
C THR A 17 -31.53 5.63 7.24
N GLY A 18 -30.43 5.24 7.88
CA GLY A 18 -29.06 5.57 7.48
C GLY A 18 -28.42 4.63 6.45
N CYS A 19 -29.18 3.84 5.69
CA CYS A 19 -28.64 3.07 4.57
C CYS A 19 -28.29 4.04 3.42
N ALA A 20 -27.14 4.71 3.52
CA ALA A 20 -26.64 5.58 2.48
C ALA A 20 -26.31 4.75 1.23
N THR A 21 -26.93 5.10 0.11
CA THR A 21 -26.55 4.59 -1.21
C THR A 21 -25.09 4.98 -1.49
N ILE A 22 -24.24 4.01 -1.81
CA ILE A 22 -22.84 4.26 -2.13
C ILE A 22 -22.77 5.03 -3.46
N PRO A 23 -22.25 6.27 -3.48
CA PRO A 23 -22.16 7.07 -4.70
C PRO A 23 -21.17 6.45 -5.70
N LYS A 24 -21.48 6.55 -7.00
CA LYS A 24 -20.56 6.10 -8.08
C LYS A 24 -19.19 6.77 -8.02
N GLN A 25 -19.18 8.02 -7.56
CA GLN A 25 -17.98 8.84 -7.38
C GLN A 25 -16.99 8.22 -6.39
N SER A 26 -17.46 7.43 -5.41
CA SER A 26 -16.59 6.79 -4.42
C SER A 26 -15.65 5.76 -5.06
N ALA A 27 -16.14 4.98 -6.04
CA ALA A 27 -15.30 4.03 -6.77
C ALA A 27 -14.23 4.75 -7.62
N SER A 28 -14.62 5.81 -8.33
CA SER A 28 -13.70 6.63 -9.13
C SER A 28 -12.64 7.34 -8.28
N LEU A 29 -13.01 7.85 -7.10
CA LEU A 29 -12.07 8.49 -6.19
C LEU A 29 -11.05 7.48 -5.61
N SER A 30 -11.50 6.24 -5.34
CA SER A 30 -10.59 5.18 -4.90
C SER A 30 -9.60 4.78 -6.00
N GLU A 31 -10.02 4.81 -7.27
CA GLU A 31 -9.10 4.61 -8.40
C GLU A 31 -8.06 5.74 -8.49
N GLU A 32 -8.48 7.00 -8.37
CA GLU A 32 -7.57 8.17 -8.34
C GLU A 32 -6.54 8.06 -7.19
N LEU A 33 -6.98 7.61 -6.02
CA LEU A 33 -6.10 7.36 -4.88
C LEU A 33 -4.99 6.33 -5.24
N GLY A 34 -5.31 5.31 -6.02
CA GLY A 34 -4.34 4.33 -6.51
C GLY A 34 -3.22 4.98 -7.34
N TYR A 35 -3.55 5.89 -8.25
CA TYR A 35 -2.56 6.64 -9.02
C TYR A 35 -1.72 7.57 -8.13
N LYS A 36 -2.34 8.25 -7.15
CA LYS A 36 -1.62 9.10 -6.20
C LYS A 36 -0.63 8.31 -5.36
N LEU A 37 -1.00 7.12 -4.88
CA LEU A 37 -0.09 6.26 -4.13
C LEU A 37 1.18 5.94 -4.92
N THR A 38 1.06 5.65 -6.22
CA THR A 38 2.21 5.39 -7.10
C THR A 38 3.11 6.62 -7.23
N ASN A 39 2.53 7.81 -7.42
CA ASN A 39 3.32 9.04 -7.57
C ASN A 39 4.05 9.43 -6.27
N ILE A 40 3.41 9.22 -5.12
CA ILE A 40 4.03 9.49 -3.81
C ILE A 40 5.14 8.47 -3.55
N GLU A 41 4.95 7.18 -3.85
CA GLU A 41 6.01 6.17 -3.76
C GLU A 41 7.25 6.61 -4.54
N GLN A 42 7.07 6.98 -5.81
CA GLN A 42 8.18 7.44 -6.67
C GLN A 42 8.89 8.65 -6.07
N SER A 43 8.13 9.62 -5.55
CA SER A 43 8.69 10.81 -4.92
C SER A 43 9.51 10.48 -3.65
N HIS A 44 9.01 9.56 -2.83
CA HIS A 44 9.71 9.11 -1.62
C HIS A 44 10.98 8.31 -1.94
N VAL A 45 10.92 7.41 -2.93
CA VAL A 45 12.08 6.68 -3.42
C VAL A 45 13.13 7.64 -4.00
N GLN A 46 12.73 8.63 -4.78
CA GLN A 46 13.64 9.63 -5.31
C GLN A 46 14.29 10.48 -4.20
N LEU A 47 13.50 10.92 -3.20
CA LEU A 47 14.04 11.64 -2.04
C LEU A 47 15.08 10.79 -1.29
N LEU A 48 14.79 9.50 -1.09
CA LEU A 48 15.72 8.57 -0.46
C LEU A 48 17.04 8.50 -1.24
N HIS A 49 16.98 8.31 -2.55
CA HIS A 49 18.18 8.25 -3.40
C HIS A 49 19.01 9.52 -3.31
N ASN A 50 18.39 10.69 -3.44
CA ASN A 50 19.08 11.97 -3.35
C ASN A 50 19.74 12.17 -1.97
N PHE A 51 19.06 11.76 -0.90
CA PHE A 51 19.60 11.82 0.45
C PHE A 51 20.85 10.95 0.60
N PHE A 52 20.79 9.69 0.17
CA PHE A 52 21.93 8.77 0.28
C PHE A 52 23.08 9.12 -0.67
N GLU A 53 22.79 9.66 -1.85
CA GLU A 53 23.80 10.22 -2.75
C GLU A 53 24.58 11.35 -2.07
N GLN A 54 23.88 12.28 -1.42
CA GLN A 54 24.55 13.35 -0.67
C GLN A 54 25.45 12.78 0.44
N LYS A 55 25.01 11.73 1.15
CA LYS A 55 25.84 11.09 2.19
C LYS A 55 27.06 10.39 1.62
N ARG A 56 26.93 9.71 0.47
CA ARG A 56 28.08 9.11 -0.23
C ARG A 56 29.09 10.17 -0.65
N ASN A 57 28.63 11.31 -1.17
CA ASN A 57 29.52 12.42 -1.56
C ASN A 57 30.29 12.97 -0.36
N THR A 58 29.64 13.17 0.79
CA THR A 58 30.32 13.58 2.03
C THR A 58 31.37 12.56 2.49
N VAL A 59 31.09 11.27 2.36
CA VAL A 59 32.08 10.23 2.69
C VAL A 59 33.25 10.25 1.71
N GLU A 60 32.99 10.45 0.42
CA GLU A 60 34.04 10.55 -0.59
C GLU A 60 34.92 11.80 -0.37
N GLU A 61 34.33 12.95 -0.05
CA GLU A 61 35.05 14.17 0.35
C GLU A 61 35.96 13.88 1.55
N PHE A 62 35.45 13.26 2.61
CA PHE A 62 36.26 12.83 3.76
C PHE A 62 37.42 11.91 3.36
N ILE A 63 37.18 10.93 2.48
CA ILE A 63 38.22 10.00 2.03
C ILE A 63 39.32 10.74 1.28
N VAL A 64 38.95 11.65 0.37
CA VAL A 64 39.89 12.38 -0.48
C VAL A 64 40.65 13.47 0.27
N GLU A 65 39.93 14.27 1.05
CA GLU A 65 40.49 15.49 1.64
C GLU A 65 41.15 15.24 3.00
N GLU A 66 40.72 14.21 3.74
CA GLU A 66 41.22 13.96 5.10
C GLU A 66 41.95 12.62 5.21
N TRP A 67 41.30 11.53 4.80
CA TRP A 67 41.84 10.19 5.05
C TRP A 67 43.04 9.85 4.16
N ILE A 68 42.96 10.12 2.84
CA ILE A 68 44.05 9.85 1.89
C ILE A 68 45.35 10.57 2.29
N PRO A 69 45.35 11.86 2.64
CA PRO A 69 46.56 12.55 3.08
C PRO A 69 47.20 11.89 4.30
N VAL A 70 46.41 11.61 5.35
CA VAL A 70 46.92 10.97 6.58
C VAL A 70 47.44 9.57 6.32
N TYR A 71 46.70 8.76 5.55
CA TYR A 71 47.13 7.42 5.19
C TYR A 71 48.42 7.43 4.34
N SER A 72 48.53 8.37 3.41
CA SER A 72 49.72 8.52 2.57
C SER A 72 50.93 8.88 3.40
N GLU A 73 50.82 9.86 4.30
CA GLU A 73 51.89 10.22 5.24
C GLU A 73 52.33 9.01 6.05
N GLN A 74 51.39 8.30 6.69
CA GLN A 74 51.68 7.09 7.46
C GLN A 74 52.34 5.99 6.63
N TYR A 75 51.94 5.81 5.36
CA TYR A 75 52.53 4.82 4.48
C TYR A 75 53.98 5.18 4.13
N PHE A 76 54.24 6.43 3.79
CA PHE A 76 55.58 6.91 3.42
C PHE A 76 56.52 7.07 4.60
N SER A 77 56.01 7.23 5.83
CA SER A 77 56.80 7.21 7.07
C SER A 77 57.22 5.80 7.53
N LYS A 78 56.81 4.73 6.84
CA LYS A 78 57.30 3.37 7.16
C LYS A 78 58.80 3.30 6.82
N PRO A 79 59.69 2.85 7.74
CA PRO A 79 61.14 2.93 7.52
C PRO A 79 61.63 2.31 6.20
N SER A 80 61.04 1.20 5.77
CA SER A 80 61.40 0.55 4.49
C SER A 80 61.02 1.40 3.27
N VAL A 81 59.86 2.07 3.33
CA VAL A 81 59.35 2.93 2.26
C VAL A 81 60.10 4.24 2.25
N GLU A 82 60.28 4.87 3.41
CA GLU A 82 60.99 6.14 3.58
C GLU A 82 62.43 6.05 3.08
N ASN A 83 63.17 5.02 3.52
CA ASN A 83 64.55 4.82 3.09
C ASN A 83 64.65 4.65 1.57
N LYS A 84 63.76 3.84 0.98
CA LYS A 84 63.78 3.60 -0.46
C LYS A 84 63.34 4.82 -1.26
N TRP A 85 62.36 5.56 -0.76
CA TRP A 85 61.92 6.82 -1.34
C TRP A 85 63.05 7.85 -1.35
N ASN A 86 63.74 8.04 -0.23
CA ASN A 86 64.85 8.98 -0.11
C ASN A 86 66.01 8.60 -1.04
N GLU A 87 66.39 7.32 -1.11
CA GLU A 87 67.39 6.81 -2.06
C GLU A 87 67.04 7.18 -3.52
N ILE A 88 65.80 6.90 -3.93
CA ILE A 88 65.33 7.12 -5.30
C ILE A 88 65.23 8.62 -5.62
N VAL A 89 64.74 9.43 -4.68
CA VAL A 89 64.65 10.88 -4.85
C VAL A 89 66.04 11.50 -4.97
N SER A 90 66.97 11.15 -4.07
CA SER A 90 68.36 11.65 -4.07
C SER A 90 69.15 11.21 -5.29
N SER A 91 68.89 10.03 -5.86
CA SER A 91 69.57 9.55 -7.08
C SER A 91 69.32 10.43 -8.31
N GLY A 92 68.19 11.16 -8.34
CA GLY A 92 67.78 11.96 -9.50
C GLY A 92 67.29 11.14 -10.70
N ASN A 93 67.31 9.80 -10.63
CA ASN A 93 66.97 8.93 -11.77
C ASN A 93 65.45 8.94 -12.03
N LYS A 94 65.07 9.40 -13.23
CA LYS A 94 63.67 9.45 -13.67
C LYS A 94 63.04 8.07 -13.81
N GLU A 95 63.79 7.08 -14.30
CA GLU A 95 63.29 5.72 -14.50
C GLU A 95 62.99 5.04 -13.16
N ASP A 96 63.85 5.23 -12.16
CA ASP A 96 63.66 4.65 -10.82
C ASP A 96 62.46 5.29 -10.10
N ARG A 97 62.27 6.61 -10.26
CA ARG A 97 61.07 7.32 -9.76
C ARG A 97 59.79 6.78 -10.39
N LEU A 98 59.80 6.59 -11.71
CA LEU A 98 58.64 6.03 -12.42
C LEU A 98 58.35 4.60 -11.96
N LYS A 99 59.37 3.73 -11.91
CA LYS A 99 59.23 2.35 -11.41
C LYS A 99 58.65 2.32 -10.00
N PHE A 100 59.14 3.18 -9.11
CA PHE A 100 58.62 3.27 -7.74
C PHE A 100 57.13 3.63 -7.71
N ILE A 101 56.71 4.66 -8.45
CA ILE A 101 55.29 5.06 -8.52
C ILE A 101 54.43 3.94 -9.11
N THR A 102 54.90 3.23 -10.14
CA THR A 102 54.17 2.12 -10.76
C THR A 102 54.03 0.91 -9.82
N ILE A 103 54.95 0.71 -8.88
CA ILE A 103 54.87 -0.36 -7.88
C ILE A 103 54.00 0.05 -6.69
N VAL A 104 54.21 1.26 -6.16
CA VAL A 104 53.53 1.73 -4.93
C VAL A 104 52.11 2.21 -5.22
N GLY A 105 51.87 2.81 -6.38
CA GLY A 105 50.56 3.34 -6.78
C GLY A 105 49.44 2.31 -6.65
N PRO A 106 49.56 1.10 -7.22
CA PRO A 106 48.56 0.05 -7.06
C PRO A 106 48.32 -0.38 -5.61
N VAL A 107 49.37 -0.41 -4.77
CA VAL A 107 49.26 -0.75 -3.34
C VAL A 107 48.42 0.30 -2.60
N LEU A 108 48.70 1.58 -2.84
CA LEU A 108 47.92 2.68 -2.25
C LEU A 108 46.47 2.65 -2.76
N LEU A 109 46.28 2.48 -4.06
CA LEU A 109 44.95 2.44 -4.67
C LEU A 109 44.09 1.29 -4.13
N ASN A 110 44.67 0.11 -3.93
CA ASN A 110 43.96 -1.02 -3.32
C ASN A 110 43.46 -0.66 -1.92
N GLN A 111 44.32 -0.10 -1.07
CA GLN A 111 43.92 0.29 0.28
C GLN A 111 42.83 1.39 0.27
N ILE A 112 42.96 2.37 -0.63
CA ILE A 112 41.95 3.42 -0.81
C ILE A 112 40.60 2.81 -1.20
N ASN A 113 40.59 1.87 -2.15
CA ASN A 113 39.36 1.23 -2.61
C ASN A 113 38.73 0.34 -1.53
N GLU A 114 39.54 -0.41 -0.78
CA GLU A 114 39.07 -1.17 0.39
C GLU A 114 38.42 -0.24 1.43
N GLN A 115 39.05 0.91 1.71
CA GLN A 115 38.51 1.87 2.65
C GLN A 115 37.22 2.52 2.13
N ARG A 116 37.14 2.88 0.84
CA ARG A 116 35.90 3.34 0.19
C ARG A 116 34.80 2.31 0.35
N GLN A 117 35.06 1.05 -0.01
CA GLN A 117 34.08 -0.01 0.10
C GLN A 117 33.60 -0.16 1.55
N LYS A 118 34.52 -0.18 2.52
CA LYS A 118 34.21 -0.30 3.95
C LYS A 118 33.28 0.81 4.45
N LEU A 119 33.47 2.04 3.99
CA LEU A 119 32.69 3.20 4.43
C LEU A 119 31.38 3.38 3.67
N LEU A 120 31.35 3.04 2.37
CA LEU A 120 30.17 3.23 1.51
C LEU A 120 29.20 2.05 1.57
N GLN A 121 29.67 0.82 1.81
CA GLN A 121 28.81 -0.38 1.82
C GLN A 121 27.66 -0.27 2.84
N PRO A 122 27.88 0.16 4.09
CA PRO A 122 26.78 0.30 5.06
C PRO A 122 25.71 1.29 4.62
N LEU A 123 26.08 2.36 3.89
CA LEU A 123 25.12 3.31 3.34
C LEU A 123 24.27 2.67 2.24
N ASN A 124 24.89 1.89 1.36
CA ASN A 124 24.19 1.18 0.29
C ASN A 124 23.23 0.12 0.83
N ASP A 125 23.66 -0.62 1.86
CA ASP A 125 22.82 -1.64 2.49
C ASP A 125 21.61 -1.01 3.20
N LEU A 126 21.83 0.10 3.91
CA LEU A 126 20.77 0.82 4.59
C LEU A 126 19.78 1.48 3.61
N GLU A 127 20.26 2.09 2.52
CA GLU A 127 19.42 2.65 1.47
C GLU A 127 18.49 1.57 0.90
N LYS A 128 19.05 0.41 0.56
CA LYS A 128 18.30 -0.73 0.04
C LYS A 128 17.24 -1.23 1.02
N GLU A 129 17.57 -1.32 2.30
CA GLU A 129 16.64 -1.75 3.34
C GLU A 129 15.47 -0.75 3.48
N ILE A 130 15.76 0.54 3.50
CA ILE A 130 14.74 1.59 3.61
C ILE A 130 13.87 1.62 2.36
N GLU A 131 14.47 1.53 1.16
CA GLU A 131 13.73 1.47 -0.10
C GLU A 131 12.76 0.29 -0.10
N GLN A 132 13.23 -0.90 0.30
CA GLN A 132 12.38 -2.08 0.38
C GLN A 132 11.20 -1.88 1.35
N LYS A 133 11.43 -1.25 2.51
CA LYS A 133 10.36 -0.92 3.47
C LYS A 133 9.34 0.06 2.87
N ILE A 134 9.80 1.11 2.20
CA ILE A 134 8.94 2.08 1.51
C ILE A 134 8.06 1.35 0.48
N ARG A 135 8.67 0.56 -0.40
CA ARG A 135 7.95 -0.16 -1.47
C ARG A 135 6.93 -1.15 -0.90
N ASN A 136 7.29 -1.87 0.16
CA ASN A 136 6.39 -2.81 0.82
C ASN A 136 5.15 -2.11 1.40
N GLU A 137 5.35 -0.95 2.03
CA GLU A 137 4.23 -0.15 2.57
C GLU A 137 3.29 0.33 1.46
N TYR A 138 3.82 0.84 0.34
CA TYR A 138 3.00 1.25 -0.81
C TYR A 138 2.30 0.08 -1.51
N ASN A 139 2.94 -1.09 -1.57
CA ASN A 139 2.31 -2.31 -2.07
C ASN A 139 1.12 -2.72 -1.19
N SER A 140 1.28 -2.66 0.13
CA SER A 140 0.20 -2.91 1.09
C SER A 140 -0.95 -1.91 0.90
N ALA A 141 -0.65 -0.62 0.86
CA ALA A 141 -1.63 0.45 0.64
C ALA A 141 -2.40 0.28 -0.68
N ARG A 142 -1.71 -0.06 -1.78
CA ARG A 142 -2.35 -0.38 -3.07
C ARG A 142 -3.25 -1.60 -2.99
N SER A 143 -2.81 -2.67 -2.31
CA SER A 143 -3.65 -3.87 -2.15
C SER A 143 -4.95 -3.55 -1.41
N ILE A 144 -4.88 -2.75 -0.35
CA ILE A 144 -6.06 -2.27 0.39
C ILE A 144 -6.93 -1.41 -0.51
N ASN A 145 -6.34 -0.45 -1.24
CA ASN A 145 -7.07 0.42 -2.15
C ASN A 145 -7.77 -0.35 -3.29
N ASN A 146 -7.13 -1.38 -3.83
CA ASN A 146 -7.71 -2.22 -4.89
C ASN A 146 -8.89 -3.06 -4.37
N ALA A 147 -8.77 -3.62 -3.15
CA ALA A 147 -9.87 -4.31 -2.49
C ALA A 147 -11.05 -3.36 -2.22
N LEU A 148 -10.77 -2.14 -1.74
CA LEU A 148 -11.77 -1.10 -1.53
C LEU A 148 -12.44 -0.67 -2.84
N THR A 149 -11.66 -0.42 -3.89
CA THR A 149 -12.16 -0.07 -5.23
C THR A 149 -13.10 -1.16 -5.75
N SER A 150 -12.69 -2.43 -5.65
CA SER A 150 -13.50 -3.58 -6.09
C SER A 150 -14.81 -3.69 -5.30
N PHE A 151 -14.76 -3.46 -4.00
CA PHE A 151 -15.93 -3.43 -3.13
C PHE A 151 -16.89 -2.30 -3.51
N LEU A 152 -16.38 -1.08 -3.70
CA LEU A 152 -17.16 0.09 -4.10
C LEU A 152 -17.79 -0.10 -5.49
N GLN A 153 -17.04 -0.62 -6.46
CA GLN A 153 -17.54 -0.95 -7.80
C GLN A 153 -18.67 -2.00 -7.74
N SER A 154 -18.50 -3.03 -6.92
CA SER A 154 -19.51 -4.09 -6.75
C SER A 154 -20.79 -3.52 -6.14
N ALA A 155 -20.68 -2.69 -5.10
CA ALA A 155 -21.83 -2.06 -4.45
C ALA A 155 -22.57 -1.10 -5.40
N VAL A 156 -21.84 -0.28 -6.16
CA VAL A 156 -22.40 0.61 -7.18
C VAL A 156 -23.16 -0.20 -8.24
N LYS A 157 -22.58 -1.30 -8.74
CA LYS A 157 -23.21 -2.14 -9.77
C LYS A 157 -24.49 -2.82 -9.27
N VAL A 158 -24.52 -3.24 -8.00
CA VAL A 158 -25.74 -3.81 -7.39
C VAL A 158 -26.85 -2.76 -7.36
N GLU A 159 -26.53 -1.53 -6.95
CA GLU A 159 -27.49 -0.43 -6.93
C GLU A 159 -27.99 -0.06 -8.34
N GLU A 160 -27.08 0.07 -9.31
CA GLU A 160 -27.44 0.35 -10.71
C GLU A 160 -28.35 -0.73 -11.30
N ASN A 161 -28.03 -2.01 -11.05
CA ASN A 161 -28.85 -3.11 -11.51
C ASN A 161 -30.25 -3.05 -10.88
N ARG A 162 -30.34 -2.75 -9.59
CA ARG A 162 -31.61 -2.53 -8.89
C ARG A 162 -32.40 -1.43 -9.60
N SER A 163 -31.86 -0.22 -9.72
CA SER A 163 -32.55 0.91 -10.36
C SER A 163 -33.05 0.57 -11.76
N ARG A 164 -32.23 -0.10 -12.58
CA ARG A 164 -32.62 -0.51 -13.95
C ARG A 164 -33.79 -1.50 -13.97
N TYR A 165 -33.82 -2.48 -13.07
CA TYR A 165 -34.95 -3.43 -13.01
C TYR A 165 -36.24 -2.75 -12.55
N LEU A 166 -36.15 -1.76 -11.65
CA LEU A 166 -37.31 -1.01 -11.18
C LEU A 166 -37.90 -0.11 -12.27
N GLU A 167 -37.04 0.55 -13.05
CA GLU A 167 -37.42 1.34 -14.21
C GLU A 167 -38.13 0.49 -15.28
N MET A 168 -37.59 -0.69 -15.59
CA MET A 168 -38.17 -1.61 -16.58
C MET A 168 -39.55 -2.14 -16.17
N LEU A 169 -39.85 -2.22 -14.86
CA LEU A 169 -41.11 -2.74 -14.34
C LEU A 169 -42.16 -1.64 -14.09
N GLY A 170 -41.79 -0.35 -14.17
CA GLY A 170 -42.71 0.78 -13.97
C GLY A 170 -43.35 0.85 -12.58
N VAL A 171 -42.69 0.30 -11.54
CA VAL A 171 -43.22 0.18 -10.17
C VAL A 171 -42.67 1.29 -9.26
N THR A 172 -43.52 1.86 -8.39
CA THR A 172 -43.15 2.92 -7.43
C THR A 172 -42.40 2.40 -6.19
N ASP A 173 -41.39 3.15 -5.72
CA ASP A 173 -40.40 2.78 -4.68
C ASP A 173 -40.98 2.17 -3.39
N GLN A 174 -42.17 2.60 -2.97
CA GLN A 174 -42.76 2.19 -1.69
C GLN A 174 -43.15 0.70 -1.67
N LYS A 175 -43.78 0.20 -2.74
CA LYS A 175 -44.22 -1.21 -2.81
C LYS A 175 -43.04 -2.16 -3.04
N ILE A 176 -41.97 -1.65 -3.62
CA ILE A 176 -40.74 -2.38 -3.90
C ILE A 176 -39.93 -2.60 -2.63
N ASN A 177 -39.81 -1.58 -1.77
CA ASN A 177 -39.11 -1.73 -0.50
C ASN A 177 -39.80 -2.77 0.40
N GLU A 178 -41.13 -2.75 0.47
CA GLU A 178 -41.92 -3.78 1.17
C GLU A 178 -41.67 -5.18 0.58
N ALA A 179 -41.52 -5.29 -0.74
CA ALA A 179 -41.27 -6.55 -1.41
C ALA A 179 -39.87 -7.12 -1.17
N ILE A 180 -38.86 -6.26 -1.22
CA ILE A 180 -37.47 -6.62 -0.97
C ILE A 180 -37.31 -7.01 0.50
N ASP A 181 -37.82 -6.20 1.44
CA ASP A 181 -37.71 -6.47 2.87
C ASP A 181 -38.43 -7.76 3.26
N THR A 182 -39.62 -8.02 2.68
CA THR A 182 -40.35 -9.27 2.90
C THR A 182 -39.58 -10.47 2.36
N THR A 183 -38.98 -10.35 1.17
CA THR A 183 -38.19 -11.43 0.57
C THR A 183 -36.93 -11.73 1.39
N ASP A 184 -36.21 -10.69 1.80
CA ASP A 184 -34.99 -10.81 2.60
C ASP A 184 -35.28 -11.41 3.98
N GLN A 185 -36.42 -11.05 4.58
CA GLN A 185 -36.90 -11.65 5.83
C GLN A 185 -37.26 -13.13 5.66
N LEU A 186 -37.96 -13.50 4.58
CA LEU A 186 -38.31 -14.90 4.30
C LEU A 186 -37.07 -15.78 4.08
N VAL A 187 -36.03 -15.23 3.42
CA VAL A 187 -34.74 -15.93 3.25
C VAL A 187 -33.98 -16.02 4.58
N LYS A 188 -33.97 -14.96 5.40
CA LYS A 188 -33.38 -15.00 6.75
C LYS A 188 -34.08 -16.01 7.65
N ASP A 189 -35.41 -16.09 7.60
CA ASP A 189 -36.20 -17.08 8.34
C ASP A 189 -35.89 -18.51 7.89
N LEU A 190 -35.60 -18.71 6.60
CA LEU A 190 -35.15 -19.99 6.05
C LEU A 190 -33.73 -20.37 6.52
N VAL A 191 -32.83 -19.38 6.66
CA VAL A 191 -31.42 -19.59 7.02
C VAL A 191 -31.19 -19.68 8.54
N LYS A 192 -32.08 -19.12 9.38
CA LYS A 192 -31.84 -18.94 10.83
C LYS A 192 -31.93 -20.18 11.74
N VAL A 193 -32.14 -21.43 11.27
CA VAL A 193 -32.35 -22.55 12.21
C VAL A 193 -31.67 -23.88 11.86
N GLY A 194 -30.77 -24.30 12.77
CA GLY A 194 -30.76 -25.59 13.52
C GLY A 194 -30.60 -26.92 12.76
N GLU A 195 -29.71 -27.78 13.26
CA GLU A 195 -29.15 -28.97 12.59
C GLU A 195 -30.10 -30.16 12.28
N ASN A 196 -31.38 -30.14 12.66
CA ASN A 196 -32.26 -31.33 12.56
C ASN A 196 -33.07 -31.40 11.25
N ALA A 197 -33.27 -32.61 10.71
CA ALA A 197 -33.80 -32.83 9.36
C ALA A 197 -35.33 -32.75 9.23
N GLU A 198 -36.08 -33.09 10.29
CA GLU A 198 -37.56 -33.15 10.27
C GLU A 198 -38.19 -31.74 10.19
N ASP A 199 -37.51 -30.76 10.78
CA ASP A 199 -37.85 -29.33 10.75
C ASP A 199 -37.69 -28.68 9.36
N LYS A 200 -36.98 -29.31 8.41
CA LYS A 200 -36.61 -28.68 7.13
C LYS A 200 -37.75 -28.71 6.12
N THR A 201 -38.50 -29.81 6.03
CA THR A 201 -39.58 -29.98 5.04
C THR A 201 -40.78 -29.09 5.35
N GLU A 202 -41.19 -29.00 6.62
CA GLU A 202 -42.29 -28.13 7.05
C GLU A 202 -41.96 -26.64 6.82
N LYS A 203 -40.70 -26.26 7.01
CA LYS A 203 -40.23 -24.88 6.82
C LYS A 203 -40.09 -24.50 5.35
N VAL A 204 -39.64 -25.42 4.49
CA VAL A 204 -39.67 -25.21 3.02
C VAL A 204 -41.11 -24.98 2.56
N ASN A 205 -42.06 -25.79 3.04
CA ASN A 205 -43.46 -25.62 2.70
C ASN A 205 -44.04 -24.29 3.22
N SER A 206 -43.64 -23.86 4.41
CA SER A 206 -44.01 -22.55 4.97
C SER A 206 -43.44 -21.39 4.15
N PHE A 207 -42.17 -21.45 3.77
CA PHE A 207 -41.51 -20.47 2.92
C PHE A 207 -42.22 -20.36 1.56
N LEU A 208 -42.46 -21.50 0.88
CA LEU A 208 -43.16 -21.54 -0.40
C LEU A 208 -44.59 -20.97 -0.29
N SER A 209 -45.30 -21.31 0.79
CA SER A 209 -46.66 -20.81 1.03
C SER A 209 -46.69 -19.29 1.24
N LYS A 210 -45.77 -18.75 2.04
CA LYS A 210 -45.63 -17.31 2.27
C LYS A 210 -45.22 -16.56 1.00
N MET A 211 -44.34 -17.15 0.18
CA MET A 211 -43.93 -16.61 -1.12
C MET A 211 -45.10 -16.55 -2.11
N GLU A 212 -45.93 -17.59 -2.17
CA GLU A 212 -47.12 -17.60 -3.03
C GLU A 212 -48.20 -16.61 -2.57
N GLU A 213 -48.41 -16.47 -1.26
CA GLU A 213 -49.31 -15.44 -0.71
C GLU A 213 -48.81 -14.03 -1.05
N PHE A 214 -47.51 -13.80 -0.92
CA PHE A 214 -46.87 -12.53 -1.23
C PHE A 214 -46.98 -12.18 -2.72
N LYS A 215 -46.70 -13.14 -3.61
CA LYS A 215 -46.84 -13.01 -5.07
C LYS A 215 -48.27 -12.65 -5.47
N LYS A 216 -49.28 -13.23 -4.82
CA LYS A 216 -50.69 -12.89 -5.06
C LYS A 216 -50.99 -11.43 -4.70
N LYS A 217 -50.53 -10.94 -3.54
CA LYS A 217 -50.73 -9.55 -3.09
C LYS A 217 -50.17 -8.53 -4.08
N ILE A 218 -49.00 -8.81 -4.66
CA ILE A 218 -48.40 -7.95 -5.69
C ILE A 218 -49.25 -7.93 -6.98
N ASN A 219 -49.69 -9.09 -7.47
CA ASN A 219 -50.42 -9.22 -8.74
C ASN A 219 -51.86 -8.69 -8.71
N THR A 220 -52.54 -8.65 -7.56
CA THR A 220 -53.92 -8.12 -7.47
C THR A 220 -54.03 -6.59 -7.59
N THR A 221 -52.92 -5.86 -7.60
CA THR A 221 -52.92 -4.39 -7.63
C THR A 221 -52.37 -3.81 -8.95
N THR A 222 -52.14 -4.67 -9.95
CA THR A 222 -51.74 -4.32 -11.32
C THR A 222 -52.95 -4.40 -12.27
N LYS A 223 -54.06 -3.77 -11.88
CA LYS A 223 -55.22 -3.50 -12.73
C LYS A 223 -55.70 -2.08 -12.48
#